data_AF-V4P8N8-F1
#
_entry.id   AF-V4P8N8-F1
#
_cell.length_a   1.000
_cell.length_b   1.000
_cell.length_c   1.000
_cell.angle_alpha   90.00
_cell.angle_beta   90.00
_cell.angle_gamma   90.00
#
_symmetry.space_group_name_H-M   'P 1'
#
loop_
_entity.id
_entity.type
_entity.pdbx_description
1 polymer ?
#
loop_
_entity_poly.entity_id
_entity_poly.type
_entity_poly.pdbx_seq_one_letter_code
_entity_poly.pdbx_strand_id
1 'polypeptide(L)'
;MRKAILISALALLSACSPREKPAEVASPAEASQMAEQAAAAISASSQSMASDSLSRPDTPREGTCLAAIGKAAADRLVKRCIQVSPATHPPCNVQNSCEMIQGEIDRSCAMYGADEKKPAECTA
;
A
#
# COMPACT_ATOMS: atom_id res chain seq x y z
N MET A 1 -19.40 -37.86 15.98
CA MET A 1 -19.72 -38.86 14.93
C MET A 1 -19.56 -38.21 13.57
N ARG A 2 -19.07 -39.00 12.62
CA ARG A 2 -18.49 -38.66 11.31
C ARG A 2 -19.45 -37.85 10.43
N LYS A 3 -18.91 -36.87 9.70
CA LYS A 3 -19.18 -36.65 8.27
C LYS A 3 -17.96 -36.01 7.63
N ALA A 4 -17.09 -36.88 7.11
CA ALA A 4 -16.14 -36.53 6.07
C ALA A 4 -16.92 -36.45 4.74
N ILE A 5 -16.76 -35.35 4.00
CA ILE A 5 -17.08 -35.31 2.57
C ILE A 5 -15.85 -34.74 1.87
N LEU A 6 -15.35 -35.59 0.98
CA LEU A 6 -14.14 -35.50 0.19
C LEU A 6 -14.45 -34.87 -1.18
N ILE A 7 -13.50 -34.06 -1.66
CA ILE A 7 -13.03 -33.92 -3.04
C ILE A 7 -13.99 -33.27 -4.08
N SER A 8 -13.56 -32.13 -4.63
CA SER A 8 -13.23 -32.03 -6.06
C SER A 8 -12.40 -30.77 -6.36
N ALA A 9 -11.16 -31.00 -6.76
CA ALA A 9 -10.34 -30.05 -7.49
C ALA A 9 -10.74 -30.07 -8.97
N LEU A 10 -10.78 -28.93 -9.64
CA LEU A 10 -10.26 -28.81 -11.01
C LEU A 10 -10.10 -27.34 -11.42
N ALA A 11 -8.90 -27.04 -11.89
CA ALA A 11 -8.43 -25.74 -12.36
C ALA A 11 -8.93 -25.44 -13.78
N LEU A 12 -9.12 -24.16 -14.10
CA LEU A 12 -9.06 -23.65 -15.47
C LEU A 12 -8.21 -22.37 -15.50
N LEU A 13 -6.97 -22.54 -15.96
CA LEU A 13 -6.12 -21.49 -16.49
C LEU A 13 -6.75 -20.98 -17.81
N SER A 14 -7.02 -19.68 -17.91
CA SER A 14 -7.36 -19.05 -19.19
C SER A 14 -6.40 -17.91 -19.50
N ALA A 15 -5.38 -18.28 -20.28
CA ALA A 15 -4.60 -17.55 -21.28
C ALA A 15 -4.43 -16.01 -21.16
N CYS A 16 -3.19 -15.60 -20.88
CA CYS A 16 -2.59 -14.38 -21.43
C CYS A 16 -2.19 -14.66 -22.89
N SER A 17 -2.54 -13.79 -23.83
CA SER A 17 -1.89 -13.76 -25.15
C SER A 17 -1.61 -12.31 -25.56
N PRO A 18 -0.37 -11.98 -25.95
CA PRO A 18 -0.04 -10.68 -26.52
C PRO A 18 -0.50 -10.62 -27.98
N ARG A 19 -1.06 -9.49 -28.39
CA ARG A 19 -1.37 -9.21 -29.80
C ARG A 19 -0.51 -8.05 -30.27
N GLU A 20 0.58 -8.38 -30.96
CA GLU A 20 1.27 -7.46 -31.85
C GLU A 20 0.55 -7.43 -33.22
N LYS A 21 0.37 -6.24 -33.80
CA LYS A 21 0.13 -6.05 -35.24
C LYS A 21 0.72 -4.69 -35.66
N PRO A 22 1.18 -4.57 -36.92
CA PRO A 22 2.41 -3.88 -37.30
C PRO A 22 2.16 -2.50 -37.91
N ALA A 23 3.27 -1.81 -38.13
CA ALA A 23 3.42 -0.54 -38.84
C ALA A 23 2.54 -0.45 -40.11
N GLU A 24 1.70 0.59 -40.14
CA GLU A 24 1.20 1.17 -41.39
C GLU A 24 2.04 2.42 -41.68
N VAL A 25 2.63 2.41 -42.86
CA VAL A 25 3.54 3.39 -43.44
C VAL A 25 2.86 4.74 -43.64
N ALA A 26 3.46 5.79 -43.06
CA ALA A 26 3.09 7.18 -43.29
C ALA A 26 3.44 7.61 -44.73
N SER A 27 2.45 8.16 -45.43
CA SER A 27 2.61 8.82 -46.73
C SER A 27 3.10 10.27 -46.53
N PRO A 28 3.99 10.80 -47.38
CA PRO A 28 4.68 12.07 -47.14
C PRO A 28 3.81 13.26 -47.57
N ALA A 29 2.83 13.63 -46.75
CA ALA A 29 2.05 14.86 -46.93
C ALA A 29 1.78 15.62 -45.61
N GLU A 30 2.10 15.06 -44.45
CA GLU A 30 1.84 15.66 -43.13
C GLU A 30 3.07 16.34 -42.49
N ALA A 31 4.17 16.53 -43.22
CA ALA A 31 5.38 17.16 -42.68
C ALA A 31 5.28 18.69 -42.46
N SER A 32 4.24 19.36 -42.97
CA SER A 32 4.07 20.81 -42.85
C SER A 32 3.04 21.27 -41.82
N GLN A 33 2.29 20.37 -41.17
CA GLN A 33 1.34 20.77 -40.11
C GLN A 33 1.87 20.51 -38.69
N MET A 34 2.94 19.72 -38.53
CA MET A 34 3.52 19.40 -37.21
C MET A 34 4.33 20.52 -36.55
N ALA A 35 4.67 21.61 -37.25
CA ALA A 35 5.48 22.70 -36.68
C ALA A 35 4.64 23.74 -35.90
N GLU A 36 3.46 24.10 -36.41
CA GLU A 36 2.64 25.17 -35.82
C GLU A 36 1.84 24.67 -34.59
N GLN A 37 1.47 23.38 -34.56
CA GLN A 37 0.68 22.77 -33.48
C GLN A 37 1.51 22.25 -32.30
N ALA A 38 2.84 22.21 -32.43
CA ALA A 38 3.73 21.91 -31.31
C ALA A 38 3.78 23.07 -30.30
N ALA A 39 3.78 24.33 -30.76
CA ALA A 39 3.96 25.49 -29.88
C ALA A 39 2.78 25.74 -28.91
N ALA A 40 1.54 25.47 -29.33
CA ALA A 40 0.35 25.69 -28.50
C ALA A 40 0.10 24.55 -27.48
N ALA A 41 0.49 23.31 -27.80
CA ALA A 41 0.32 22.17 -26.90
C ALA A 41 1.29 22.19 -25.71
N ILE A 42 2.47 22.81 -25.86
CA ILE A 42 3.49 22.88 -24.80
C ILE A 42 3.05 23.80 -23.64
N SER A 43 2.27 24.85 -23.91
CA SER A 43 1.79 25.79 -22.87
C SER A 43 0.51 25.33 -22.15
N ALA A 44 -0.28 24.45 -22.76
CA ALA A 44 -1.47 23.88 -22.13
C ALA A 44 -1.18 22.60 -21.33
N SER A 45 -0.20 21.78 -21.74
CA SER A 45 0.20 20.58 -20.99
C SER A 45 0.92 20.88 -19.66
N SER A 46 1.47 22.08 -19.49
CA SER A 46 2.22 22.43 -18.28
C SER A 46 1.32 22.87 -17.10
N GLN A 47 0.01 23.07 -17.32
CA GLN A 47 -0.89 23.61 -16.30
C GLN A 47 -1.82 22.57 -15.66
N SER A 48 -1.72 21.29 -16.03
CA SER A 48 -2.53 20.21 -15.45
C SER A 48 -1.74 19.30 -14.49
N MET A 49 -0.76 19.84 -13.78
CA MET A 49 -0.20 19.19 -12.57
C MET A 49 -0.03 20.18 -11.41
N ALA A 50 -0.78 21.28 -11.41
CA ALA A 50 -1.15 21.93 -10.16
C ALA A 50 -2.23 21.06 -9.51
N SER A 51 -1.83 19.87 -9.03
CA SER A 51 -2.58 19.25 -7.95
C SER A 51 -2.54 20.26 -6.82
N ASP A 52 -3.72 20.78 -6.54
CA ASP A 52 -4.11 21.46 -5.32
C ASP A 52 -3.64 20.62 -4.11
N SER A 53 -2.36 20.73 -3.82
CA SER A 53 -1.72 20.20 -2.63
C SER A 53 -1.36 21.40 -1.77
N LEU A 54 -2.33 22.30 -1.60
CA LEU A 54 -2.43 23.05 -0.37
C LEU A 54 -2.54 22.01 0.73
N SER A 55 -1.46 21.85 1.49
CA SER A 55 -1.37 21.00 2.65
C SER A 55 -2.64 21.11 3.46
N ARG A 56 -3.52 20.11 3.31
CA ARG A 56 -4.64 19.92 4.22
C ARG A 56 -4.05 19.93 5.62
N PRO A 57 -4.62 20.68 6.58
CA PRO A 57 -4.09 20.70 7.92
C PRO A 57 -3.85 19.27 8.39
N ASP A 58 -2.76 19.05 9.14
CA ASP A 58 -2.30 17.79 9.75
C ASP A 58 -3.30 17.24 10.79
N THR A 59 -4.59 17.48 10.56
CA THR A 59 -5.71 16.80 11.21
C THR A 59 -5.53 15.31 10.99
N PRO A 60 -5.41 14.53 12.09
CA PRO A 60 -5.35 13.09 12.00
C PRO A 60 -6.54 12.57 11.19
N ARG A 61 -6.26 11.74 10.19
CA ARG A 61 -7.32 11.15 9.38
C ARG A 61 -8.12 10.17 10.23
N GLU A 62 -9.44 10.19 10.10
CA GLU A 62 -10.33 9.22 10.75
C GLU A 62 -9.86 7.78 10.47
N GLY A 63 -9.94 6.93 11.49
CA GLY A 63 -9.49 5.52 11.44
C GLY A 63 -8.00 5.30 11.62
N THR A 64 -7.19 6.36 11.75
CA THR A 64 -5.76 6.23 12.11
C THR A 64 -5.59 6.07 13.62
N CYS A 65 -4.51 5.41 14.05
CA CYS A 65 -4.20 5.31 15.47
C CYS A 65 -3.84 6.68 16.07
N LEU A 66 -3.24 7.56 15.25
CA LEU A 66 -3.02 8.96 15.61
C LEU A 66 -4.32 9.67 15.98
N ALA A 67 -5.40 9.49 15.20
CA ALA A 67 -6.71 10.07 15.48
C ALA A 67 -7.38 9.42 16.71
N ALA A 68 -7.25 8.11 16.86
CA ALA A 68 -7.96 7.35 17.88
C ALA A 68 -7.43 7.57 19.30
N ILE A 69 -6.10 7.59 19.48
CA ILE A 69 -5.48 7.65 20.83
C ILE A 69 -4.54 8.83 21.02
N GLY A 70 -4.42 9.71 20.01
CA GLY A 70 -3.54 10.86 20.04
C GLY A 70 -2.06 10.52 19.84
N LYS A 71 -1.29 11.52 19.44
CA LYS A 71 0.12 11.37 19.01
C LYS A 71 0.99 10.63 20.03
N ALA A 72 0.99 11.09 21.28
CA ALA A 72 1.89 10.54 22.28
C ALA A 72 1.62 9.06 22.58
N ALA A 73 0.36 8.61 22.57
CA ALA A 73 0.02 7.21 22.80
C ALA A 73 0.26 6.36 21.55
N ALA A 74 -0.09 6.87 20.36
CA ALA A 74 0.17 6.20 19.08
C ALA A 74 1.68 5.97 18.85
N ASP A 75 2.51 6.96 19.14
CA ASP A 75 3.97 6.85 19.04
C ASP A 75 4.53 5.77 19.99
N ARG A 76 4.02 5.69 21.23
CA ARG A 76 4.40 4.62 22.17
C ARG A 76 4.01 3.23 21.65
N LEU A 77 2.82 3.10 21.09
CA LEU A 77 2.34 1.84 20.52
C LEU A 77 3.19 1.41 19.31
N VAL A 78 3.49 2.34 18.40
CA VAL A 78 4.37 2.09 17.24
C VAL A 78 5.77 1.71 17.70
N LYS A 79 6.34 2.41 18.69
CA LYS A 79 7.66 2.08 19.24
C LYS A 79 7.69 0.67 19.82
N ARG A 80 6.64 0.25 20.51
CA ARG A 80 6.50 -1.13 21.00
C ARG A 80 6.43 -2.13 19.84
N CYS A 81 5.59 -1.86 18.84
CA CYS A 81 5.44 -2.69 17.64
C CYS A 81 6.77 -2.93 16.91
N ILE A 82 7.57 -1.88 16.70
CA ILE A 82 8.89 -2.00 16.04
C ILE A 82 9.86 -2.88 16.85
N GLN A 83 9.81 -2.81 18.18
CA GLN A 83 10.72 -3.59 19.03
C GLN A 83 10.42 -5.09 19.02
N VAL A 84 9.18 -5.49 18.74
CA VAL A 84 8.77 -6.91 18.77
C VAL A 84 8.59 -7.51 17.38
N SER A 85 8.36 -6.70 16.34
CA SER A 85 8.10 -7.24 15.01
C SER A 85 9.37 -7.77 14.33
N PRO A 86 9.38 -9.03 13.86
CA PRO A 86 10.49 -9.58 13.09
C PRO A 86 10.47 -9.17 11.61
N ALA A 87 9.46 -8.45 11.14
CA ALA A 87 9.32 -8.08 9.74
C ALA A 87 10.24 -6.92 9.35
N THR A 88 10.73 -6.91 8.11
CA THR A 88 11.53 -5.79 7.58
C THR A 88 10.70 -4.56 7.26
N HIS A 89 9.39 -4.73 7.02
CA HIS A 89 8.43 -3.67 6.74
C HIS A 89 7.09 -3.97 7.45
N PRO A 90 7.05 -3.86 8.78
CA PRO A 90 5.84 -4.15 9.54
C PRO A 90 4.80 -3.03 9.40
N PRO A 91 3.52 -3.28 9.70
CA PRO A 91 2.47 -2.27 9.73
C PRO A 91 2.55 -1.32 10.95
N CYS A 92 3.74 -1.12 11.53
CA CYS A 92 3.97 -0.26 12.70
C CYS A 92 4.02 1.22 12.27
N ASN A 93 2.87 1.82 12.00
CA ASN A 93 2.77 3.21 11.59
C ASN A 93 1.53 3.87 12.22
N VAL A 94 1.66 5.08 12.75
CA VAL A 94 0.55 5.81 13.41
C VAL A 94 -0.62 6.12 12.48
N GLN A 95 -0.39 6.11 11.16
CA GLN A 95 -1.41 6.26 10.13
C GLN A 95 -2.20 4.97 9.87
N ASN A 96 -1.78 3.83 10.42
CA ASN A 96 -2.58 2.61 10.46
C ASN A 96 -3.53 2.64 11.66
N SER A 97 -4.58 1.83 11.65
CA SER A 97 -5.48 1.67 12.80
C SER A 97 -4.74 1.08 14.01
N CYS A 98 -5.11 1.46 15.24
CA CYS A 98 -4.49 0.88 16.43
C CYS A 98 -4.65 -0.65 16.51
N GLU A 99 -5.76 -1.20 16.03
CA GLU A 99 -6.00 -2.64 15.99
C GLU A 99 -4.97 -3.37 15.11
N MET A 100 -4.64 -2.81 13.94
CA MET A 100 -3.60 -3.38 13.07
C MET A 100 -2.21 -3.35 13.74
N ILE A 101 -1.86 -2.25 14.43
CA ILE A 101 -0.57 -2.13 15.12
C ILE A 101 -0.52 -3.09 16.31
N GLN A 102 -1.60 -3.19 17.09
CA GLN A 102 -1.71 -4.11 18.22
C GLN A 102 -1.70 -5.57 17.77
N GLY A 103 -2.40 -5.90 16.69
CA GLY A 103 -2.41 -7.24 16.12
C GLY A 103 -1.02 -7.70 15.70
N GLU A 104 -0.17 -6.81 15.17
CA GLU A 104 1.23 -7.16 14.87
C GLU A 104 2.06 -7.40 16.13
N ILE A 105 1.83 -6.62 17.20
CA ILE A 105 2.45 -6.87 18.52
C ILE A 105 2.05 -8.25 19.02
N ASP A 106 0.77 -8.55 19.05
CA ASP A 106 0.22 -9.81 19.57
C ASP A 106 0.74 -11.01 18.76
N ARG A 107 0.68 -10.92 17.43
CA ARG A 107 1.18 -11.94 16.52
C ARG A 107 2.67 -12.19 16.74
N SER A 108 3.48 -11.13 16.86
CA SER A 108 4.93 -11.26 17.06
C SER A 108 5.26 -11.85 18.43
N CYS A 109 4.58 -11.40 19.48
CA CYS A 109 4.79 -11.90 20.84
C CYS A 109 4.30 -13.34 21.05
N ALA A 110 3.35 -13.80 20.23
CA ALA A 110 2.91 -15.19 20.20
C ALA A 110 3.92 -16.14 19.52
N MET A 111 4.90 -15.63 18.76
CA MET A 111 5.92 -16.46 18.11
C MET A 111 6.95 -17.02 19.11
N TYR A 112 7.12 -16.38 20.26
CA TYR A 112 8.02 -16.88 21.31
C TYR A 112 7.47 -18.14 21.96
N GLY A 113 8.35 -19.13 22.13
CA GLY A 113 8.05 -20.39 22.80
C GLY A 113 7.66 -20.21 24.27
N ALA A 114 7.05 -21.23 24.86
CA ALA A 114 6.62 -21.21 26.26
C ALA A 114 7.81 -21.08 27.24
N ASP A 115 8.94 -21.68 26.89
CA ASP A 115 10.17 -21.67 27.70
C ASP A 115 11.15 -20.55 27.28
N GLU A 116 10.80 -19.74 26.28
CA GLU A 116 11.63 -18.63 25.82
C GLU A 116 11.37 -17.36 26.63
N LYS A 117 12.45 -16.65 26.97
CA LYS A 117 12.34 -15.34 27.59
C LYS A 117 11.84 -14.33 26.57
N LYS A 118 10.57 -13.93 26.71
CA LYS A 118 9.97 -12.87 25.88
C LYS A 118 10.56 -11.49 26.19
N PRO A 119 10.63 -10.58 25.20
CA PRO A 119 10.93 -9.17 25.44
C PRO A 119 9.93 -8.56 26.44
N ALA A 120 10.35 -7.55 27.20
CA ALA A 120 9.48 -6.88 28.17
C ALA A 120 8.27 -6.23 27.49
N GLU A 121 8.46 -5.80 26.24
CA GLU A 121 7.45 -5.25 25.35
C GLU A 121 6.31 -6.24 25.11
N CYS A 122 6.54 -7.56 25.19
CA CYS A 122 5.48 -8.56 25.06
C CYS A 122 4.61 -8.74 26.30
N THR A 123 4.94 -8.06 27.40
CA THR A 123 4.21 -8.12 28.69
C THR A 123 3.73 -6.76 29.18
N ALA A 124 4.00 -5.70 28.40
CA ALA A 124 3.61 -4.31 28.68
C ALA A 124 2.11 -4.04 28.50
#